data_AF-Q9CEN5-F1
#
_entry.id   AF-Q9CEN5-F1
#
_cell.length_a   1.000
_cell.length_b   1.000
_cell.length_c   1.000
_cell.angle_alpha   90.00
_cell.angle_beta   90.00
_cell.angle_gamma   90.00
#
_symmetry.space_group_name_H-M   'P 1'
#
loop_
_entity.id
_entity.type
_entity.pdbx_description
1 polymer ?
#
loop_
_entity_poly.entity_id
_entity_poly.type
_entity_poly.pdbx_seq_one_letter_code
_entity_poly.pdbx_strand_id
1 'polypeptide(L)'
;MKEIYDKIQDINIILKRSFIDLGKPLAYQEVVEKSAKVLESSLFIIDTKRNCLGYGFTDSDNSYQDDINLQNFFIYQKISKDISSQLLNHYEMSASLPMAQSILEPVKEISSKFPNKFLSFLPIEGNHLRLGTLFLLTDSPLEEEKRILVDFLSTFIGNQMSYIMLAELEGQRRNETFVSLVQSLSRSELEAFKSIIEKIDR
;
A
#
# COMPACT_ATOMS: atom_id res chain seq x y z
N MET A 1 -11.11 1.49 -24.65
CA MET A 1 -11.86 0.30 -24.13
C MET A 1 -11.04 -1.00 -24.14
N LYS A 2 -10.58 -1.54 -25.28
CA LYS A 2 -9.75 -2.77 -25.29
C LYS A 2 -8.45 -2.60 -24.48
N GLU A 3 -7.79 -1.47 -24.64
CA GLU A 3 -6.57 -1.12 -23.93
C GLU A 3 -6.74 -0.99 -22.40
N ILE A 4 -7.83 -0.37 -21.94
CA ILE A 4 -8.17 -0.29 -20.50
C ILE A 4 -8.37 -1.70 -19.92
N TYR A 5 -9.11 -2.56 -20.63
CA TYR A 5 -9.37 -3.92 -20.18
C TYR A 5 -8.07 -4.73 -20.04
N ASP A 6 -7.17 -4.63 -21.01
CA ASP A 6 -5.87 -5.31 -20.97
C ASP A 6 -5.04 -4.81 -19.76
N LYS A 7 -5.00 -3.49 -19.52
CA LYS A 7 -4.33 -2.91 -18.33
C LYS A 7 -4.97 -3.39 -17.02
N ILE A 8 -6.30 -3.53 -16.95
CA ILE A 8 -7.00 -4.11 -15.79
C ILE A 8 -6.59 -5.57 -15.57
N GLN A 9 -6.51 -6.37 -16.64
CA GLN A 9 -6.08 -7.77 -16.54
C GLN A 9 -4.65 -7.87 -15.99
N ASP A 10 -3.73 -7.04 -16.50
CA ASP A 10 -2.34 -7.03 -16.05
C ASP A 10 -2.24 -6.65 -14.57
N ILE A 11 -2.90 -5.58 -14.14
CA ILE A 11 -2.98 -5.16 -12.74
C ILE A 11 -3.53 -6.29 -11.86
N ASN A 12 -4.58 -6.98 -12.32
CA ASN A 12 -5.21 -8.07 -11.58
C ASN A 12 -4.27 -9.27 -11.43
N ILE A 13 -3.52 -9.62 -12.48
CA ILE A 13 -2.51 -10.70 -12.44
C ILE A 13 -1.40 -10.34 -11.46
N ILE A 14 -0.90 -9.10 -11.49
CA ILE A 14 0.12 -8.60 -10.56
C ILE A 14 -0.36 -8.80 -9.12
N LEU A 15 -1.52 -8.24 -8.78
CA LEU A 15 -2.04 -8.27 -7.42
C LEU A 15 -2.31 -9.69 -6.92
N LYS A 16 -2.83 -10.59 -7.77
CA LYS A 16 -3.10 -11.99 -7.39
C LYS A 16 -1.84 -12.83 -7.17
N ARG A 17 -0.75 -12.52 -7.86
CA ARG A 17 0.48 -13.33 -7.84
C ARG A 17 1.54 -12.79 -6.89
N SER A 18 1.51 -11.50 -6.59
CA SER A 18 2.45 -10.90 -5.66
C SER A 18 2.19 -11.40 -4.24
N PHE A 19 3.26 -11.79 -3.57
CA PHE A 19 3.22 -12.18 -2.16
C PHE A 19 3.34 -10.91 -1.31
N ILE A 20 2.36 -10.66 -0.44
CA ILE A 20 2.31 -9.47 0.41
C ILE A 20 2.45 -9.91 1.86
N ASP A 21 3.40 -9.31 2.55
CA ASP A 21 3.69 -9.52 3.97
C ASP A 21 3.75 -8.15 4.65
N LEU A 22 2.69 -7.79 5.37
CA LEU A 22 2.56 -6.47 6.02
C LEU A 22 3.58 -6.26 7.16
N GLY A 23 4.27 -7.31 7.60
CA GLY A 23 5.34 -7.24 8.58
C GLY A 23 6.68 -6.78 7.99
N LYS A 24 6.84 -6.79 6.66
CA LYS A 24 8.08 -6.38 5.98
C LYS A 24 8.05 -4.90 5.57
N PRO A 25 9.21 -4.21 5.60
CA PRO A 25 9.35 -2.90 4.97
C PRO A 25 8.96 -2.98 3.49
N LEU A 26 8.27 -1.95 3.00
CA LEU A 26 7.80 -1.86 1.61
C LEU A 26 7.02 -3.12 1.17
N ALA A 27 6.06 -3.55 2.00
CA ALA A 27 5.24 -4.76 1.79
C ALA A 27 4.57 -4.87 0.40
N TYR A 28 4.35 -3.74 -0.28
CA TYR A 28 3.71 -3.63 -1.60
C TYR A 28 4.70 -3.27 -2.72
N GLN A 29 6.02 -3.27 -2.50
CA GLN A 29 7.00 -2.79 -3.48
C GLN A 29 6.81 -3.43 -4.86
N GLU A 30 6.75 -4.76 -4.93
CA GLU A 30 6.60 -5.50 -6.18
C GLU A 30 5.31 -5.11 -6.93
N VAL A 31 4.22 -4.93 -6.19
CA VAL A 31 2.92 -4.53 -6.75
C VAL A 31 3.03 -3.13 -7.34
N VAL A 32 3.54 -2.17 -6.55
CA VAL A 32 3.60 -0.75 -6.95
C VAL A 32 4.53 -0.55 -8.14
N GLU A 33 5.69 -1.21 -8.16
CA GLU A 33 6.62 -1.14 -9.29
C GLU A 33 6.01 -1.68 -10.59
N LYS A 34 5.36 -2.84 -10.54
CA LYS A 34 4.75 -3.43 -11.74
C LYS A 34 3.53 -2.63 -12.19
N SER A 35 2.70 -2.17 -11.25
CA SER A 35 1.55 -1.33 -11.57
C SER A 35 1.96 0.03 -12.13
N ALA A 36 3.07 0.62 -11.68
CA ALA A 36 3.61 1.87 -12.22
C ALA A 36 3.95 1.74 -13.71
N LYS A 37 4.50 0.59 -14.12
CA LYS A 37 4.80 0.28 -15.53
C LYS A 37 3.55 0.09 -16.37
N VAL A 38 2.60 -0.70 -15.89
CA VAL A 38 1.32 -0.94 -16.60
C VAL A 38 0.52 0.35 -16.76
N LEU A 39 0.52 1.17 -15.70
CA LEU A 39 -0.14 2.46 -15.74
C LEU A 39 0.64 3.45 -16.61
N GLU A 40 1.97 3.36 -16.70
CA GLU A 40 2.84 4.41 -17.25
C GLU A 40 2.80 5.67 -16.39
N SER A 41 2.91 5.50 -15.07
CA SER A 41 3.01 6.61 -14.12
C SER A 41 3.71 6.22 -12.84
N SER A 42 4.28 7.21 -12.18
CA SER A 42 4.94 6.98 -10.90
C SER A 42 3.89 6.90 -9.79
N LEU A 43 4.01 5.88 -8.95
CA LEU A 43 3.06 5.54 -7.88
C LEU A 43 3.80 5.43 -6.55
N PHE A 44 3.11 5.78 -5.47
CA PHE A 44 3.57 5.42 -4.13
C PHE A 44 2.42 5.29 -3.15
N ILE A 45 2.60 4.42 -2.15
CA ILE A 45 1.57 4.10 -1.16
C ILE A 45 2.09 4.45 0.23
N ILE A 46 1.25 5.14 1.01
CA ILE A 46 1.51 5.42 2.41
C ILE A 46 0.37 4.87 3.26
N ASP A 47 0.68 4.11 4.31
CA ASP A 47 -0.32 3.59 5.25
C ASP A 47 -0.82 4.68 6.24
N THR A 48 -1.83 4.34 7.04
CA THR A 48 -2.33 5.26 8.09
C THR A 48 -1.32 5.57 9.20
N LYS A 49 -0.27 4.76 9.32
CA LYS A 49 0.84 4.93 10.28
C LYS A 49 1.99 5.77 9.69
N ARG A 50 1.81 6.30 8.47
CA ARG A 50 2.77 7.14 7.72
C ARG A 50 4.00 6.39 7.22
N ASN A 51 3.91 5.07 7.11
CA ASN A 51 4.95 4.24 6.50
C ASN A 51 4.73 4.15 5.01
N CYS A 52 5.80 4.25 4.23
CA CYS A 52 5.77 3.90 2.83
C CYS A 52 5.60 2.38 2.70
N LEU A 53 4.58 1.94 1.97
CA LEU A 53 4.36 0.52 1.67
C LEU A 53 4.95 0.11 0.33
N GLY A 54 5.28 1.06 -0.53
CA GLY A 54 5.91 0.79 -1.81
C GLY A 54 5.89 2.03 -2.70
N TYR A 55 6.83 2.08 -3.63
CA TYR A 55 6.92 3.12 -4.66
C TYR A 55 7.35 2.49 -5.99
N GLY A 56 6.96 3.10 -7.10
CA GLY A 56 7.28 2.65 -8.45
C GLY A 56 7.34 3.83 -9.39
N PHE A 57 8.29 3.80 -10.33
CA PHE A 57 8.46 4.85 -11.32
C PHE A 57 8.09 4.33 -12.70
N THR A 58 7.71 5.23 -13.59
CA THR A 58 7.50 4.90 -15.01
C THR A 58 8.82 4.93 -15.77
N ASP A 59 8.96 4.04 -16.76
CA ASP A 59 10.15 3.98 -17.62
C ASP A 59 10.24 5.18 -18.59
N SER A 60 9.15 5.93 -18.78
CA SER A 60 9.10 7.08 -19.69
C SER A 60 9.80 8.32 -19.14
N ASP A 61 10.01 8.39 -17.82
CA ASP A 61 10.74 9.48 -17.18
C ASP A 61 11.53 9.00 -15.94
N ASN A 62 12.78 8.63 -16.18
CA ASN A 62 13.73 8.22 -15.12
C ASN A 62 14.22 9.39 -14.27
N SER A 63 13.84 10.64 -14.57
CA SER A 63 14.34 11.81 -13.84
C SER A 63 13.99 11.76 -12.34
N TYR A 64 12.89 11.09 -11.98
CA TYR A 64 12.52 10.82 -10.59
C TYR A 64 13.37 9.75 -9.92
N GLN A 65 13.80 8.75 -10.70
CA GLN A 65 14.53 7.60 -10.19
C GLN A 65 15.89 8.03 -9.65
N ASP A 66 16.52 9.05 -10.24
CA ASP A 66 17.86 9.50 -9.84
C ASP A 66 17.84 10.61 -8.77
N ASP A 67 16.67 11.16 -8.39
CA ASP A 67 16.60 12.22 -7.38
C ASP A 67 16.68 11.65 -5.95
N ILE A 68 17.80 11.95 -5.28
CA ILE A 68 18.09 11.46 -3.94
C ILE A 68 17.08 11.95 -2.88
N ASN A 69 16.45 13.12 -3.07
CA ASN A 69 15.47 13.63 -2.11
C ASN A 69 14.16 12.84 -2.22
N LEU A 70 13.74 12.48 -3.43
CA LEU A 70 12.60 11.57 -3.64
C LEU A 70 12.87 10.18 -3.09
N GLN A 71 14.01 9.59 -3.42
CA GLN A 71 14.38 8.28 -2.87
C GLN A 71 14.42 8.31 -1.33
N ASN A 72 15.04 9.34 -0.75
CA ASN A 72 15.10 9.49 0.71
C ASN A 72 13.72 9.75 1.32
N PHE A 73 12.85 10.47 0.64
CA PHE A 73 11.47 10.65 1.08
C PHE A 73 10.74 9.30 1.16
N PHE A 74 10.85 8.47 0.13
CA PHE A 74 10.19 7.17 0.10
C PHE A 74 10.78 6.13 1.06
N ILE A 75 12.09 6.20 1.35
CA ILE A 75 12.78 5.19 2.17
C ILE A 75 12.85 5.61 3.65
N TYR A 76 13.12 6.88 3.94
CA TYR A 76 13.51 7.33 5.29
C TYR A 76 12.56 8.35 5.91
N GLN A 77 11.77 9.08 5.12
CA GLN A 77 10.91 10.13 5.67
C GLN A 77 9.48 9.67 5.87
N LYS A 78 8.93 10.00 7.03
CA LYS A 78 7.49 9.94 7.27
C LYS A 78 6.90 11.29 6.96
N ILE A 79 5.76 11.31 6.27
CA ILE A 79 4.96 12.53 6.13
C ILE A 79 4.63 13.11 7.52
N SER A 80 4.46 14.43 7.59
CA SER A 80 4.09 15.09 8.84
C SER A 80 2.73 14.57 9.33
N LYS A 81 2.48 14.67 10.65
CA LYS A 81 1.18 14.26 11.21
C LYS A 81 0.03 15.08 10.62
N ASP A 82 0.24 16.38 10.43
CA ASP A 82 -0.78 17.29 9.91
C ASP A 82 -1.18 16.94 8.48
N ILE A 83 -0.20 16.69 7.60
CA ILE A 83 -0.44 16.24 6.22
C ILE A 83 -1.15 14.88 6.24
N SER A 84 -0.69 13.95 7.08
CA SER A 84 -1.34 12.64 7.22
C SER A 84 -2.82 12.78 7.62
N SER A 85 -3.13 13.61 8.61
CA SER A 85 -4.52 13.83 9.04
C SER A 85 -5.37 14.44 7.93
N GLN A 86 -4.83 15.38 7.14
CA GLN A 86 -5.53 15.94 5.98
C GLN A 86 -5.82 14.86 4.93
N LEU A 87 -4.85 14.02 4.59
CA LEU A 87 -5.01 12.93 3.62
C LEU A 87 -6.07 11.91 4.06
N LEU A 88 -6.08 11.55 5.35
CA LEU A 88 -7.02 10.58 5.91
C LEU A 88 -8.48 11.09 5.93
N ASN A 89 -8.68 12.41 5.85
CA ASN A 89 -10.01 13.03 5.77
C ASN A 89 -10.55 13.14 4.32
N HIS A 90 -9.81 12.70 3.30
CA HIS A 90 -10.27 12.69 1.92
C HIS A 90 -10.86 11.33 1.54
N TYR A 91 -12.13 11.29 1.15
CA TYR A 91 -12.84 10.03 0.81
C TYR A 91 -12.99 9.79 -0.70
N GLU A 92 -12.42 10.68 -1.53
CA GLU A 92 -12.48 10.60 -2.99
C GLU A 92 -11.11 10.91 -3.58
N MET A 93 -10.89 10.52 -4.84
CA MET A 93 -9.69 10.91 -5.59
C MET A 93 -9.61 12.44 -5.67
N SER A 94 -8.44 12.99 -5.34
CA SER A 94 -8.17 14.42 -5.41
C SER A 94 -8.21 14.92 -6.86
N ALA A 95 -8.33 16.24 -7.01
CA ALA A 95 -8.00 16.88 -8.28
C ALA A 95 -6.54 16.59 -8.68
N SER A 96 -6.27 16.66 -9.98
CA SER A 96 -4.90 16.60 -10.52
C SER A 96 -4.30 17.98 -10.52
N LEU A 97 -3.37 18.21 -9.59
CA LEU A 97 -2.79 19.52 -9.33
C LEU A 97 -1.31 19.52 -9.72
N PRO A 98 -0.77 20.63 -10.26
CA PRO A 98 0.67 20.74 -10.48
C PRO A 98 1.46 20.47 -9.19
N MET A 99 2.63 19.82 -9.29
CA MET A 99 3.48 19.47 -8.13
C MET A 99 3.84 20.69 -7.26
N ALA A 100 3.93 21.88 -7.84
CA ALA A 100 4.19 23.13 -7.10
C ALA A 100 3.05 23.49 -6.10
N GLN A 101 1.86 22.92 -6.29
CA GLN A 101 0.68 23.07 -5.44
C GLN A 101 0.45 21.84 -4.55
N SER A 102 1.40 20.90 -4.52
CA SER A 102 1.34 19.68 -3.72
C SER A 102 1.19 19.99 -2.23
N ILE A 103 0.34 19.22 -1.56
CA ILE A 103 0.24 19.19 -0.09
C ILE A 103 1.40 18.43 0.57
N LEU A 104 2.14 17.63 -0.20
CA LEU A 104 3.37 16.98 0.24
C LEU A 104 4.54 17.94 0.05
N GLU A 105 5.10 18.46 1.15
CA GLU A 105 6.23 19.40 1.10
C GLU A 105 7.43 18.86 0.30
N PRO A 106 7.86 17.58 0.46
CA PRO A 106 8.98 17.05 -0.32
C PRO A 106 8.74 17.04 -1.84
N VAL A 107 7.49 16.80 -2.26
CA VAL A 107 7.08 16.87 -3.67
C VAL A 107 7.08 18.32 -4.17
N LYS A 108 6.69 19.26 -3.31
CA LYS A 108 6.69 20.69 -3.63
C LYS A 108 8.12 21.24 -3.76
N GLU A 109 9.04 20.84 -2.89
CA GLU A 109 10.45 21.26 -2.91
C GLU A 109 11.14 20.91 -4.23
N ILE A 110 10.90 19.70 -4.75
CA ILE A 110 11.50 19.23 -6.00
C ILE A 110 10.74 19.70 -7.25
N SER A 111 9.55 20.32 -7.11
CA SER A 111 8.71 20.69 -8.25
C SER A 111 9.41 21.60 -9.26
N SER A 112 10.39 22.39 -8.81
CA SER A 112 11.23 23.23 -9.67
C SER A 112 12.12 22.43 -10.63
N LYS A 113 12.54 21.22 -10.24
CA LYS A 113 13.33 20.30 -11.08
C LYS A 113 12.47 19.54 -12.08
N PHE A 114 11.18 19.37 -11.77
CA PHE A 114 10.23 18.59 -12.54
C PHE A 114 9.05 19.46 -12.99
N PRO A 115 9.27 20.43 -13.90
CA PRO A 115 8.20 21.28 -14.40
C PRO A 115 7.16 20.44 -15.16
N ASN A 116 5.91 20.90 -15.16
CA ASN A 116 4.77 20.28 -15.85
C ASN A 116 4.33 18.91 -15.33
N LYS A 117 4.65 18.59 -14.08
CA LYS A 117 4.21 17.35 -13.44
C LYS A 117 3.04 17.61 -12.51
N PHE A 118 2.15 16.64 -12.43
CA PHE A 118 0.91 16.68 -11.67
C PHE A 118 0.91 15.61 -10.59
N LEU A 119 0.33 15.94 -9.44
CA LEU A 119 0.11 15.04 -8.33
C LEU A 119 -1.40 14.86 -8.15
N SER A 120 -1.81 13.60 -8.01
CA SER A 120 -3.09 13.22 -7.44
C SER A 120 -2.92 12.18 -6.37
N PHE A 121 -3.92 12.06 -5.52
CA PHE A 121 -3.97 11.03 -4.50
C PHE A 121 -5.40 10.54 -4.32
N LEU A 122 -5.53 9.33 -3.80
CA LEU A 122 -6.82 8.69 -3.57
C LEU A 122 -6.77 7.81 -2.32
N PRO A 123 -7.90 7.67 -1.61
CA PRO A 123 -8.01 6.77 -0.48
C PRO A 123 -7.74 5.33 -0.88
N ILE A 124 -7.00 4.60 -0.04
CA ILE A 124 -7.01 3.14 -0.02
C ILE A 124 -7.92 2.72 1.12
N GLU A 125 -9.04 2.10 0.78
CA GLU A 125 -10.08 1.67 1.71
C GLU A 125 -10.40 0.19 1.53
N GLY A 126 -10.63 -0.51 2.63
CA GLY A 126 -11.00 -1.92 2.63
C GLY A 126 -11.76 -2.27 3.89
N ASN A 127 -12.83 -3.06 3.76
CA ASN A 127 -13.72 -3.40 4.86
C ASN A 127 -14.20 -2.17 5.68
N HIS A 128 -14.58 -1.08 4.97
CA HIS A 128 -14.98 0.21 5.56
C HIS A 128 -13.93 0.92 6.43
N LEU A 129 -12.67 0.49 6.35
CA LEU A 129 -11.55 1.12 7.05
C LEU A 129 -10.70 1.91 6.07
N ARG A 130 -10.23 3.08 6.51
CA ARG A 130 -9.16 3.81 5.84
C ARG A 130 -7.83 3.10 6.12
N LEU A 131 -7.20 2.56 5.08
CA LEU A 131 -5.98 1.75 5.20
C LEU A 131 -4.72 2.50 4.77
N GLY A 132 -4.86 3.45 3.86
CA GLY A 132 -3.74 4.26 3.40
C GLY A 132 -4.13 5.26 2.33
N THR A 133 -3.14 5.81 1.64
CA THR A 133 -3.33 6.72 0.51
C THR A 133 -2.41 6.28 -0.61
N LEU A 134 -2.97 6.15 -1.82
CA LEU A 134 -2.22 5.96 -3.05
C LEU A 134 -1.98 7.33 -3.67
N PHE A 135 -0.75 7.59 -4.10
CA PHE A 135 -0.38 8.79 -4.82
C PHE A 135 0.06 8.42 -6.24
N LEU A 136 -0.21 9.34 -7.16
CA LEU A 136 0.11 9.23 -8.57
C LEU A 136 0.77 10.53 -9.03
N LEU A 137 1.93 10.40 -9.67
CA LEU A 137 2.60 11.48 -10.39
C LEU A 137 2.49 11.24 -11.90
N THR A 138 2.05 12.27 -12.62
CA THR A 138 1.80 12.23 -14.07
C THR A 138 2.35 13.46 -14.78
N ASP A 139 2.49 13.36 -16.10
CA ASP A 139 3.03 14.42 -16.97
C ASP A 139 1.95 15.38 -17.47
N SER A 140 0.70 15.00 -17.26
CA SER A 140 -0.49 15.74 -17.63
C SER A 140 -1.56 15.54 -16.56
N PRO A 141 -2.59 16.40 -16.50
CA PRO A 141 -3.75 16.15 -15.67
C PRO A 141 -4.35 14.77 -15.94
N LEU A 142 -4.79 14.09 -14.88
CA LEU A 142 -5.43 12.78 -14.95
C LEU A 142 -6.65 12.78 -15.87
N GLU A 143 -6.54 12.03 -16.97
CA GLU A 143 -7.66 11.72 -17.85
C GLU A 143 -8.57 10.63 -17.26
N GLU A 144 -9.79 10.54 -17.77
CA GLU A 144 -10.82 9.64 -17.23
C GLU A 144 -10.41 8.17 -17.24
N GLU A 145 -9.82 7.68 -18.33
CA GLU A 145 -9.37 6.28 -18.44
C GLU A 145 -8.34 5.93 -17.36
N LYS A 146 -7.41 6.86 -17.11
CA LYS A 146 -6.38 6.70 -16.09
C LYS A 146 -6.97 6.74 -14.68
N ARG A 147 -7.96 7.62 -14.43
CA ARG A 147 -8.67 7.67 -13.14
C ARG A 147 -9.33 6.33 -12.83
N ILE A 148 -10.01 5.73 -13.80
CA ILE A 148 -10.65 4.40 -13.66
C ILE A 148 -9.63 3.33 -13.27
N LEU A 149 -8.49 3.28 -13.96
CA LEU A 149 -7.45 2.28 -13.68
C LEU A 149 -6.84 2.44 -12.28
N VAL A 150 -6.63 3.68 -11.84
CA VAL A 150 -6.03 3.99 -10.54
C VAL A 150 -7.03 3.75 -9.40
N ASP A 151 -8.31 4.07 -9.58
CA ASP A 151 -9.37 3.71 -8.63
C ASP A 151 -9.53 2.20 -8.49
N PHE A 152 -9.47 1.46 -9.61
CA PHE A 152 -9.47 0.00 -9.61
C PHE A 152 -8.29 -0.56 -8.81
N LEU A 153 -7.08 -0.05 -9.05
CA LEU A 153 -5.87 -0.43 -8.32
C LEU A 153 -6.02 -0.18 -6.81
N SER A 154 -6.45 1.02 -6.42
CA SER A 154 -6.60 1.39 -5.00
C SER A 154 -7.64 0.53 -4.28
N THR A 155 -8.79 0.30 -4.91
CA THR A 155 -9.85 -0.55 -4.37
C THR A 155 -9.37 -1.99 -4.17
N PHE A 156 -8.65 -2.53 -5.15
CA PHE A 156 -8.13 -3.89 -5.04
C PHE A 156 -7.07 -4.00 -3.95
N ILE A 157 -6.13 -3.05 -3.86
CA ILE A 157 -5.13 -3.00 -2.79
C ILE A 157 -5.82 -2.93 -1.43
N GLY A 158 -6.85 -2.09 -1.28
CA GLY A 158 -7.60 -1.95 -0.03
C GLY A 158 -8.29 -3.25 0.38
N ASN A 159 -8.96 -3.92 -0.56
CA ASN A 159 -9.55 -5.24 -0.32
C ASN A 159 -8.50 -6.27 0.10
N GLN A 160 -7.39 -6.35 -0.62
CA GLN A 160 -6.33 -7.31 -0.34
C GLN A 160 -5.65 -7.05 1.01
N MET A 161 -5.36 -5.79 1.32
CA MET A 161 -4.78 -5.36 2.60
C MET A 161 -5.73 -5.68 3.76
N SER A 162 -7.03 -5.39 3.60
CA SER A 162 -8.03 -5.70 4.62
C SER A 162 -8.12 -7.20 4.89
N TYR A 163 -8.02 -8.04 3.84
CA TYR A 163 -8.02 -9.49 3.97
C TYR A 163 -6.80 -10.00 4.76
N ILE A 164 -5.60 -9.51 4.43
CA ILE A 164 -4.36 -9.90 5.12
C ILE A 164 -4.42 -9.50 6.60
N MET A 165 -4.85 -8.27 6.90
CA MET A 165 -5.01 -7.80 8.28
C MET A 165 -6.02 -8.64 9.06
N LEU A 166 -7.13 -9.04 8.45
CA LEU A 166 -8.12 -9.92 9.09
C LEU A 166 -7.55 -11.31 9.38
N ALA A 167 -6.81 -11.89 8.43
CA ALA A 167 -6.17 -13.20 8.61
C ALA A 167 -5.11 -13.16 9.74
N GLU A 168 -4.30 -12.11 9.81
CA GLU A 168 -3.33 -11.89 10.88
C GLU A 168 -4.02 -11.76 12.25
N LEU A 169 -5.08 -10.94 12.35
CA LEU A 169 -5.85 -10.78 13.58
C LEU A 169 -6.51 -12.08 14.04
N GLU A 170 -7.04 -12.87 13.11
CA GLU A 170 -7.62 -14.18 13.43
C GLU A 170 -6.55 -15.16 13.92
N GLY A 171 -5.36 -15.16 13.30
CA GLY A 171 -4.20 -15.92 13.76
C GLY A 171 -3.79 -15.55 15.20
N GLN A 172 -3.72 -14.26 15.50
CA GLN A 172 -3.41 -13.77 16.85
C GLN A 172 -4.45 -14.23 17.88
N ARG A 173 -5.75 -14.09 17.58
CA ARG A 173 -6.83 -14.56 18.47
C ARG A 173 -6.80 -16.06 18.72
N ARG A 174 -6.50 -16.86 17.70
CA ARG A 174 -6.32 -18.32 17.85
C ARG A 174 -5.17 -18.63 18.81
N ASN A 175 -4.05 -17.94 18.66
CA ASN A 175 -2.89 -18.14 19.54
C ASN A 175 -3.18 -17.73 20.99
N GLU A 176 -3.84 -16.58 21.20
CA GLU A 176 -4.28 -16.13 22.54
C GLU A 176 -5.22 -17.15 23.20
N THR A 177 -6.18 -17.68 22.43
CA THR A 177 -7.11 -18.72 22.91
C THR A 177 -6.36 -19.99 23.30
N PHE A 178 -5.38 -20.41 22.50
CA PHE A 178 -4.53 -21.57 22.81
C PHE A 178 -3.73 -21.37 24.10
N VAL A 179 -3.10 -20.21 24.28
CA VAL A 179 -2.36 -19.88 25.51
C VAL A 179 -3.29 -19.89 26.73
N SER A 180 -4.48 -19.29 26.61
CA SER A 180 -5.48 -19.30 27.69
C SER A 180 -5.95 -20.71 28.03
N LEU A 181 -6.14 -21.58 27.04
CA LEU A 181 -6.49 -22.98 27.24
C LEU A 181 -5.39 -23.69 28.06
N VAL A 182 -4.12 -23.56 27.65
CA VAL A 182 -2.98 -24.17 28.34
C VAL A 182 -2.86 -23.70 29.79
N GLN A 183 -3.11 -22.41 30.04
CA GLN A 183 -3.10 -21.85 31.40
C GLN A 183 -4.27 -22.34 32.28
N SER A 184 -5.37 -22.79 31.68
CA SER A 184 -6.54 -23.30 32.41
C SER A 184 -6.40 -24.75 32.87
N LEU A 185 -5.44 -25.50 32.32
CA LEU A 185 -5.21 -26.91 32.65
C LEU A 185 -4.57 -27.06 34.03
N SER A 186 -5.04 -28.03 34.81
CA SER A 186 -4.35 -28.45 36.03
C SER A 186 -2.99 -29.07 35.70
N ARG A 187 -2.09 -29.15 36.69
CA ARG A 187 -0.73 -29.67 36.49
C ARG A 187 -0.71 -31.07 35.87
N SER A 188 -1.59 -31.97 36.31
CA SER A 188 -1.70 -33.33 35.76
C SER A 188 -2.24 -33.35 34.33
N GLU A 189 -3.18 -32.45 33.99
CA GLU A 189 -3.72 -32.35 32.64
C GLU A 189 -2.69 -31.76 31.66
N LEU A 190 -1.90 -30.78 32.11
CA LEU A 190 -0.81 -30.22 31.32
C LEU A 190 0.28 -31.26 31.01
N GLU A 191 0.65 -32.09 31.99
CA GLU A 191 1.61 -33.18 31.80
C GLU A 191 1.07 -34.24 30.82
N ALA A 192 -0.22 -34.62 30.94
CA ALA A 192 -0.86 -35.54 30.01
C ALA A 192 -0.93 -34.97 28.58
N PHE A 193 -1.29 -33.69 28.45
CA PHE A 193 -1.35 -32.99 27.16
C PHE A 193 0.02 -32.95 26.47
N LYS A 194 1.10 -32.61 27.21
CA LYS A 194 2.47 -32.64 26.69
C LYS A 194 2.85 -34.02 26.17
N SER A 195 2.54 -35.08 26.93
CA SER A 195 2.84 -36.45 26.53
C SER A 195 2.07 -36.91 25.28
N ILE A 196 0.84 -36.40 25.06
CA ILE A 196 0.08 -36.65 23.84
C ILE A 196 0.73 -35.95 22.64
N ILE A 197 1.07 -34.67 22.78
CA ILE A 197 1.70 -33.89 21.70
C ILE A 197 3.05 -34.48 21.29
N GLU A 198 3.90 -34.85 22.26
CA GLU A 198 5.20 -35.48 21.99
C GLU A 198 5.11 -36.82 21.22
N LYS A 199 3.96 -37.50 21.29
CA LYS A 199 3.70 -38.72 20.51
C LYS A 199 3.16 -38.45 19.11
N ILE A 200 2.54 -37.29 18.89
CA ILE A 200 1.98 -36.87 17.60
C ILE A 200 3.06 -36.21 16.73
N ASP A 201 4.01 -35.49 17.33
CA ASP A 201 5.14 -34.86 16.63
C ASP A 201 6.28 -35.85 16.27
N ARG A 202 6.06 -37.16 16.44
CA ARG A 202 6.96 -38.26 16.01
C ARG A 202 6.41 -38.96 14.77
#